data_AF-A0A2W6TW51-F1
#
_entry.id   AF-A0A2W6TW51-F1
#
_cell.length_a   1.000
_cell.length_b   1.000
_cell.length_c   1.000
_cell.angle_alpha   90.00
_cell.angle_beta   90.00
_cell.angle_gamma   90.00
#
_symmetry.space_group_name_H-M   'P 1'
#
loop_
_entity.id
_entity.type
_entity.pdbx_description
1 polymer ?
#
loop_
_entity_poly.entity_id
_entity_poly.type
_entity_poly.pdbx_seq_one_letter_code
_entity_poly.pdbx_strand_id
1 'polypeptide(L)'
;RAREKGYFIGYKIVRGAYMEKERARAAEKGYPDPIQPNKESSDKNYNAGIDFVMNHLDKVSAFFGTHNEISSELIMDKMKAKNLENGNPHVYFGQLYGMSDNITFYLSDKGYNVAKYLPYGPVKDVVPYLTRRAQENTSVAGQTGRELGLIKKELERRKGR
;
A
#
# COMPACT_ATOMS: atom_id res chain seq x y z
N ARG A 1 -23.57 -10.81 -2.61
CA ARG A 1 -22.70 -11.99 -2.88
C ARG A 1 -22.11 -12.65 -1.64
N ALA A 2 -21.08 -12.10 -0.96
CA ALA A 2 -20.46 -12.76 0.20
C ALA A 2 -21.46 -13.05 1.34
N ARG A 3 -22.37 -12.09 1.61
CA ARG A 3 -23.49 -12.26 2.54
C ARG A 3 -24.47 -13.36 2.09
N GLU A 4 -24.96 -13.29 0.85
CA GLU A 4 -25.87 -14.31 0.27
C GLU A 4 -25.28 -15.72 0.32
N LYS A 5 -23.98 -15.86 0.10
CA LYS A 5 -23.28 -17.15 -0.01
C LYS A 5 -22.57 -17.58 1.29
N GLY A 6 -22.69 -16.80 2.36
CA GLY A 6 -22.19 -17.18 3.69
C GLY A 6 -20.66 -17.22 3.88
N TYR A 7 -19.85 -16.59 3.02
CA TYR A 7 -18.38 -16.63 3.12
C TYR A 7 -17.75 -15.26 3.44
N PHE A 8 -16.50 -15.27 3.92
CA PHE A 8 -15.66 -14.08 4.08
C PHE A 8 -14.90 -13.77 2.80
N ILE A 9 -14.79 -12.49 2.45
CA ILE A 9 -14.01 -12.05 1.30
C ILE A 9 -12.74 -11.32 1.73
N GLY A 10 -11.62 -11.68 1.10
CA GLY A 10 -10.33 -11.02 1.28
C GLY A 10 -10.00 -10.13 0.09
N TYR A 11 -9.65 -8.87 0.34
CA TYR A 11 -9.21 -7.95 -0.70
C TYR A 11 -7.81 -7.42 -0.45
N LYS A 12 -6.97 -7.42 -1.50
CA LYS A 12 -5.75 -6.59 -1.53
C LYS A 12 -6.10 -5.25 -2.17
N ILE A 13 -6.15 -4.20 -1.37
CA ILE A 13 -6.46 -2.85 -1.85
C ILE A 13 -5.16 -2.14 -2.18
N VAL A 14 -5.05 -1.61 -3.40
CA VAL A 14 -3.91 -0.82 -3.90
C VAL A 14 -4.42 0.36 -4.72
N ARG A 15 -3.58 1.39 -4.90
CA ARG A 15 -3.91 2.54 -5.77
C ARG A 15 -3.84 2.22 -7.26
N GLY A 16 -2.99 1.28 -7.65
CA GLY A 16 -2.67 0.96 -9.04
C GLY A 16 -1.18 1.07 -9.32
N ALA A 17 -0.73 0.48 -10.43
CA ALA A 17 0.69 0.42 -10.81
C ALA A 17 0.93 0.70 -12.31
N TYR A 18 -0.10 1.14 -13.04
CA TYR A 18 -0.07 1.23 -14.51
C TYR A 18 -0.69 2.55 -15.01
N MET A 19 -0.57 3.64 -14.26
CA MET A 19 -1.34 4.87 -14.51
C MET A 19 -1.02 5.49 -15.87
N GLU A 20 0.27 5.59 -16.19
CA GLU A 20 0.78 6.15 -17.45
C GLU A 20 0.39 5.25 -18.63
N LYS A 21 0.49 3.94 -18.45
CA LYS A 21 0.18 2.94 -19.47
C LYS A 21 -1.30 2.89 -19.82
N GLU A 22 -2.18 2.93 -18.82
CA GLU A 22 -3.64 2.94 -19.05
C GLU A 22 -4.09 4.21 -19.77
N ARG A 23 -3.52 5.37 -19.40
CA ARG A 23 -3.78 6.64 -20.08
C ARG A 23 -3.31 6.65 -21.54
N ALA A 24 -2.07 6.20 -21.78
CA ALA A 24 -1.53 6.11 -23.14
C ALA A 24 -2.38 5.20 -24.03
N ARG A 25 -2.80 4.05 -23.49
CA ARG A 25 -3.68 3.10 -24.18
C ARG A 25 -5.06 3.67 -24.48
N ALA A 26 -5.68 4.38 -23.52
CA ALA A 26 -6.98 5.02 -23.71
C ALA A 26 -6.93 6.07 -24.82
N ALA A 27 -5.88 6.90 -24.85
CA ALA A 27 -5.63 7.86 -25.90
C ALA A 27 -5.40 7.20 -27.27
N GLU A 28 -4.58 6.15 -27.34
CA GLU A 28 -4.30 5.41 -28.58
C GLU A 28 -5.56 4.78 -29.17
N LYS A 29 -6.42 4.20 -28.33
CA LYS A 29 -7.61 3.45 -28.76
C LYS A 29 -8.89 4.29 -28.80
N GLY A 30 -8.83 5.56 -28.42
CA GLY A 30 -9.97 6.48 -28.46
C GLY A 30 -11.11 6.14 -27.49
N TYR A 31 -10.84 5.48 -26.36
CA TYR A 31 -11.85 5.22 -25.33
C TYR A 31 -11.60 6.07 -24.08
N PRO A 32 -12.63 6.31 -23.24
CA PRO A 32 -12.47 7.10 -22.02
C PRO A 32 -11.41 6.52 -21.09
N ASP A 33 -10.57 7.38 -20.51
CA ASP A 33 -9.57 6.98 -19.51
C ASP A 33 -10.26 6.25 -18.33
N PRO A 34 -9.91 4.97 -18.06
CA PRO A 34 -10.62 4.17 -17.08
C PRO A 34 -10.18 4.44 -15.63
N ILE A 35 -9.17 5.30 -15.41
CA ILE A 35 -8.60 5.53 -14.07
C ILE A 35 -8.97 6.91 -13.53
N GLN A 36 -8.74 7.11 -12.23
CA GLN A 36 -9.00 8.38 -11.57
C GLN A 36 -8.18 9.53 -12.19
N PRO A 37 -8.75 10.75 -12.30
CA PRO A 37 -8.17 11.83 -13.07
C PRO A 37 -6.84 12.33 -12.51
N ASN A 38 -6.62 12.23 -11.20
CA ASN A 38 -5.38 12.64 -10.54
C ASN A 38 -5.13 11.81 -9.27
N LYS A 39 -3.92 11.97 -8.71
CA LYS A 39 -3.49 11.25 -7.49
C LYS A 39 -4.42 11.51 -6.30
N GLU A 40 -4.87 12.75 -6.10
CA GLU A 40 -5.76 13.10 -4.98
C GLU A 40 -7.10 12.35 -5.07
N SER A 41 -7.64 12.20 -6.28
CA SER A 41 -8.88 11.44 -6.52
C SER A 41 -8.67 9.94 -6.25
N SER A 42 -7.51 9.39 -6.62
CA SER A 42 -7.12 8.02 -6.24
C SER A 42 -6.96 7.86 -4.73
N ASP A 43 -6.37 8.84 -4.05
CA ASP A 43 -6.20 8.85 -2.59
C ASP A 43 -7.55 8.87 -1.87
N LYS A 44 -8.50 9.70 -2.33
CA LYS A 44 -9.88 9.76 -1.80
C LYS A 44 -10.58 8.40 -1.93
N ASN A 45 -10.49 7.75 -3.09
CA ASN A 45 -11.09 6.43 -3.28
C ASN A 45 -10.42 5.33 -2.46
N TYR A 46 -9.09 5.37 -2.34
CA TYR A 46 -8.37 4.43 -1.49
C TYR A 46 -8.83 4.56 -0.02
N ASN A 47 -8.96 5.79 0.48
CA ASN A 47 -9.44 6.07 1.83
C ASN A 47 -10.91 5.64 2.02
N ALA A 48 -11.78 5.88 1.05
CA ALA A 48 -13.15 5.35 1.07
C ALA A 48 -13.19 3.82 1.09
N GLY A 49 -12.23 3.16 0.43
CA GLY A 49 -12.04 1.70 0.50
C GLY A 49 -11.63 1.23 1.90
N ILE A 50 -10.76 1.97 2.60
CA ILE A 50 -10.43 1.71 4.01
C ILE A 50 -11.71 1.79 4.86
N ASP A 51 -12.49 2.87 4.71
CA ASP A 51 -13.75 3.05 5.44
C ASP A 51 -14.73 1.92 5.21
N PHE A 52 -14.88 1.51 3.95
CA PHE A 52 -15.74 0.40 3.59
C PHE A 52 -15.33 -0.89 4.33
N VAL A 53 -14.06 -1.27 4.28
CA VAL A 53 -13.59 -2.49 4.96
C VAL A 53 -13.79 -2.39 6.48
N MET A 54 -13.40 -1.27 7.09
CA MET A 54 -13.48 -1.08 8.54
C MET A 54 -14.92 -1.14 9.07
N ASN A 55 -15.91 -0.85 8.24
CA ASN A 55 -17.32 -0.96 8.58
C ASN A 55 -17.94 -2.33 8.29
N HIS A 56 -17.18 -3.25 7.68
CA HIS A 56 -17.67 -4.56 7.25
C HIS A 56 -16.72 -5.71 7.63
N LEU A 57 -15.96 -5.56 8.72
CA LEU A 57 -15.02 -6.58 9.20
C LEU A 57 -15.71 -7.91 9.60
N ASP A 58 -17.04 -7.91 9.76
CA ASP A 58 -17.87 -9.11 9.95
C ASP A 58 -17.90 -10.04 8.72
N LYS A 59 -17.50 -9.54 7.54
CA LYS A 59 -17.48 -10.30 6.28
C LYS A 59 -16.29 -10.01 5.37
N VAL A 60 -15.54 -8.95 5.63
CA VAL A 60 -14.47 -8.48 4.77
C VAL A 60 -13.16 -8.44 5.54
N SER A 61 -12.13 -9.04 4.98
CA SER A 61 -10.75 -8.87 5.41
C SER A 61 -9.98 -8.12 4.33
N ALA A 62 -9.00 -7.31 4.74
CA ALA A 62 -8.20 -6.57 3.77
C ALA A 62 -6.71 -6.58 4.06
N PHE A 63 -5.97 -6.59 2.96
CA PHE A 63 -4.56 -6.31 2.88
C PHE A 63 -4.39 -4.94 2.23
N PHE A 64 -4.05 -3.94 3.04
CA PHE A 64 -3.89 -2.55 2.61
C PHE A 64 -2.49 -2.34 2.02
N GLY A 65 -2.37 -2.46 0.71
CA GLY A 65 -1.13 -2.27 -0.03
C GLY A 65 -0.79 -0.80 -0.21
N THR A 66 0.04 -0.23 0.68
CA THR A 66 0.40 1.20 0.66
C THR A 66 1.77 1.44 1.29
N HIS A 67 2.54 2.34 0.67
CA HIS A 67 3.74 2.94 1.28
C HIS A 67 3.47 4.34 1.84
N ASN A 68 2.23 4.84 1.74
CA ASN A 68 1.86 6.17 2.22
C ASN A 68 1.64 6.14 3.74
N GLU A 69 2.44 6.92 4.47
CA GLU A 69 2.38 7.08 5.93
C GLU A 69 0.98 7.55 6.38
N ILE A 70 0.41 8.55 5.71
CA ILE A 70 -0.92 9.11 6.04
C ILE A 70 -2.01 8.04 5.91
N SER A 71 -1.96 7.22 4.87
CA SER A 71 -2.93 6.12 4.71
C SER A 71 -2.73 5.04 5.77
N SER A 72 -1.49 4.82 6.22
CA SER A 72 -1.20 3.83 7.27
C SER A 72 -1.70 4.32 8.63
N GLU A 73 -1.47 5.59 8.95
CA GLU A 73 -2.02 6.27 10.13
C GLU A 73 -3.54 6.23 10.15
N LEU A 74 -4.19 6.54 9.02
CA LEU A 74 -5.65 6.47 8.92
C LEU A 74 -6.22 5.08 9.25
N ILE A 75 -5.53 4.01 8.84
CA ILE A 75 -5.94 2.63 9.17
C ILE A 75 -5.78 2.39 10.68
N MET A 76 -4.64 2.77 11.26
CA MET A 76 -4.38 2.65 12.70
C MET A 76 -5.42 3.41 13.54
N ASP A 77 -5.73 4.66 13.16
CA ASP A 77 -6.71 5.49 13.86
C ASP A 77 -8.11 4.88 13.82
N LYS A 78 -8.51 4.30 12.68
CA LYS A 78 -9.79 3.61 12.55
C LYS A 78 -9.85 2.32 13.36
N MET A 79 -8.77 1.55 13.41
CA MET A 79 -8.67 0.38 14.27
C MET A 79 -8.81 0.77 15.75
N LYS A 80 -8.09 1.80 16.17
CA LYS A 80 -8.16 2.36 17.53
C LYS A 80 -9.56 2.86 17.88
N ALA A 81 -10.19 3.65 17.00
CA ALA A 81 -11.53 4.18 17.21
C ALA A 81 -12.61 3.08 17.35
N LYS A 82 -12.36 1.91 16.76
CA LYS A 82 -13.23 0.72 16.86
C LYS A 82 -12.82 -0.24 17.97
N ASN A 83 -11.83 0.12 18.80
CA ASN A 83 -11.25 -0.74 19.84
C ASN A 83 -10.79 -2.11 19.33
N LEU A 84 -10.24 -2.15 18.11
CA LEU A 84 -9.67 -3.37 17.55
C LEU A 84 -8.25 -3.58 18.09
N GLU A 85 -7.91 -4.84 18.36
CA GLU A 85 -6.53 -5.22 18.61
C GLU A 85 -5.66 -4.91 17.39
N ASN A 86 -4.42 -4.47 17.60
CA ASN A 86 -3.49 -4.18 16.51
C ASN A 86 -3.26 -5.41 15.62
N GLY A 87 -3.26 -6.61 16.22
CA GLY A 87 -3.14 -7.90 15.54
C GLY A 87 -4.43 -8.45 14.96
N ASN A 88 -5.49 -7.62 14.77
CA ASN A 88 -6.78 -8.10 14.28
C ASN A 88 -6.65 -8.93 12.97
N PRO A 89 -7.17 -10.16 12.93
CA PRO A 89 -6.93 -11.11 11.82
C PRO A 89 -7.60 -10.71 10.49
N HIS A 90 -8.37 -9.61 10.45
CA HIS A 90 -9.02 -9.11 9.25
C HIS A 90 -8.32 -7.89 8.66
N VAL A 91 -7.28 -7.36 9.31
CA VAL A 91 -6.57 -6.15 8.86
C VAL A 91 -5.09 -6.44 8.75
N TYR A 92 -4.55 -6.30 7.53
CA TYR A 92 -3.13 -6.45 7.23
C TYR A 92 -2.60 -5.22 6.50
N PHE A 93 -1.38 -4.81 6.84
CA PHE A 93 -0.62 -3.80 6.13
C PHE A 93 0.31 -4.44 5.12
N GLY A 94 0.36 -3.87 3.92
CA GLY A 94 1.02 -4.43 2.77
C GLY A 94 2.03 -3.51 2.13
N GLN A 95 3.27 -3.97 2.01
CA GLN A 95 4.35 -3.16 1.43
C GLN A 95 5.22 -3.99 0.50
N LEU A 96 5.75 -3.39 -0.56
CA LEU A 96 6.82 -4.00 -1.36
C LEU A 96 8.08 -4.16 -0.49
N TYR A 97 8.79 -5.27 -0.68
CA TYR A 97 10.08 -5.50 -0.04
C TYR A 97 11.13 -4.50 -0.55
N GLY A 98 11.90 -3.91 0.36
CA GLY A 98 12.94 -2.91 0.04
C GLY A 98 12.42 -1.49 -0.19
N MET A 99 11.20 -1.18 0.26
CA MET A 99 10.59 0.15 0.13
C MET A 99 9.87 0.56 1.42
N SER A 100 10.24 1.73 1.97
CA SER A 100 9.63 2.31 3.17
C SER A 100 9.63 1.34 4.35
N ASP A 101 10.78 0.73 4.61
CA ASP A 101 10.92 -0.28 5.66
C ASP A 101 10.73 0.31 7.06
N ASN A 102 10.98 1.61 7.22
CA ASN A 102 10.65 2.37 8.44
C ASN A 102 9.18 2.22 8.86
N ILE A 103 8.25 2.23 7.90
CA ILE A 103 6.82 2.05 8.18
C ILE A 103 6.56 0.60 8.62
N THR A 104 7.15 -0.37 7.91
CA THR A 104 7.00 -1.80 8.23
C THR A 104 7.50 -2.09 9.65
N PHE A 105 8.68 -1.59 10.00
CA PHE A 105 9.28 -1.81 11.31
C PHE A 105 8.45 -1.17 12.43
N TYR A 106 7.96 0.06 12.23
CA TYR A 106 7.08 0.70 13.20
C TYR A 106 5.79 -0.10 13.42
N LEU A 107 5.11 -0.48 12.35
CA LEU A 107 3.86 -1.25 12.44
C LEU A 107 4.08 -2.61 13.13
N SER A 108 5.17 -3.29 12.78
CA SER A 108 5.54 -4.57 13.41
C SER A 108 5.87 -4.42 14.89
N ASP A 109 6.61 -3.38 15.29
CA ASP A 109 6.91 -3.07 16.70
C ASP A 109 5.64 -2.83 17.51
N LYS A 110 4.62 -2.22 16.89
CA LYS A 110 3.30 -1.99 17.51
C LYS A 110 2.38 -3.21 17.49
N GLY A 111 2.82 -4.35 16.96
CA GLY A 111 2.03 -5.58 16.92
C GLY A 111 0.93 -5.59 15.86
N TYR A 112 1.02 -4.76 14.82
CA TYR A 112 0.12 -4.85 13.68
C TYR A 112 0.51 -6.02 12.77
N ASN A 113 -0.48 -6.58 12.07
CA ASN A 113 -0.21 -7.55 11.01
C ASN A 113 0.38 -6.86 9.78
N VAL A 114 1.64 -7.16 9.47
CA VAL A 114 2.34 -6.56 8.32
C VAL A 114 2.93 -7.67 7.45
N ALA A 115 2.84 -7.55 6.13
CA ALA A 115 3.55 -8.43 5.22
C ALA A 115 4.26 -7.69 4.08
N LYS A 116 5.41 -8.26 3.68
CA LYS A 116 6.20 -7.78 2.55
C LYS A 116 5.89 -8.59 1.30
N TYR A 117 5.58 -7.90 0.22
CA TYR A 117 5.46 -8.48 -1.10
C TYR A 117 6.86 -8.59 -1.72
N LEU A 118 7.33 -9.83 -1.86
CA LEU A 118 8.65 -10.17 -2.37
C LEU A 118 8.52 -10.87 -3.73
N PRO A 119 8.95 -10.24 -4.83
CA PRO A 119 9.20 -10.95 -6.08
C PRO A 119 10.34 -11.96 -5.87
N TYR A 120 10.12 -13.21 -6.26
CA TYR A 120 11.08 -14.29 -6.12
C TYR A 120 11.13 -15.12 -7.40
N GLY A 121 12.33 -15.49 -7.85
CA GLY A 121 12.55 -16.30 -9.04
C GLY A 121 13.96 -16.16 -9.61
N PRO A 122 14.29 -16.88 -10.71
CA PRO A 122 15.59 -16.77 -11.36
C PRO A 122 15.86 -15.34 -11.86
N VAL A 123 17.13 -14.91 -11.79
CA VAL A 123 17.55 -13.54 -12.14
C VAL A 123 17.05 -13.12 -13.54
N LYS A 124 17.19 -14.01 -14.53
CA LYS A 124 16.76 -13.77 -15.92
C LYS A 124 15.27 -13.43 -16.06
N ASP A 125 14.43 -13.95 -15.16
CA ASP A 125 12.97 -13.78 -15.23
C ASP A 125 12.52 -12.58 -14.38
N VAL A 126 13.23 -12.32 -13.27
CA VAL A 126 12.87 -11.27 -12.29
C VAL A 126 13.41 -9.90 -12.70
N VAL A 127 14.61 -9.81 -13.28
CA VAL A 127 15.22 -8.52 -13.66
C VAL A 127 14.32 -7.72 -14.61
N PRO A 128 13.75 -8.28 -15.70
CA PRO A 128 12.85 -7.53 -16.57
C PRO A 128 11.57 -7.04 -15.86
N TYR A 129 11.08 -7.79 -14.87
CA TYR A 129 9.96 -7.35 -14.04
C TYR A 129 10.35 -6.16 -13.16
N LEU A 130 11.51 -6.24 -12.48
CA LEU A 130 12.01 -5.17 -11.62
C LEU A 130 12.30 -3.88 -12.38
N THR A 131 12.88 -3.97 -13.59
CA THR A 131 13.15 -2.79 -14.43
C THR A 131 11.86 -2.09 -14.83
N ARG A 132 10.83 -2.83 -15.27
CA ARG A 132 9.51 -2.26 -15.59
C ARG A 132 8.89 -1.60 -14.36
N ARG A 133 8.96 -2.25 -13.20
CA ARG A 133 8.51 -1.66 -11.93
C ARG A 133 9.27 -0.39 -11.57
N ALA A 134 10.59 -0.34 -11.76
CA ALA A 134 11.39 0.85 -11.51
C ALA A 134 11.01 2.02 -12.44
N GLN A 135 10.72 1.73 -13.72
CA GLN A 135 10.31 2.73 -14.71
C GLN A 135 8.90 3.27 -14.48
N GLU A 136 7.95 2.40 -14.10
CA GLU A 136 6.55 2.79 -13.83
C GLU A 136 6.36 3.44 -12.45
N ASN A 137 7.26 3.19 -11.51
CA ASN A 137 7.23 3.77 -10.17
C ASN A 137 7.83 5.20 -10.12
N THR A 138 7.76 5.99 -11.18
CA THR A 138 8.13 7.43 -11.12
C THR A 138 7.32 8.19 -10.09
N SER A 139 6.13 7.71 -9.71
CA SER A 139 5.34 8.22 -8.57
C SER A 139 5.92 7.91 -7.18
N VAL A 140 6.94 7.06 -7.08
CA VAL A 140 7.78 6.86 -5.88
C VAL A 140 8.79 7.99 -5.71
N ALA A 141 8.95 8.87 -6.71
CA ALA A 141 9.75 10.08 -6.61
C ALA A 141 9.31 10.90 -5.38
N GLY A 142 10.18 10.94 -4.37
CA GLY A 142 9.96 11.63 -3.10
C GLY A 142 10.01 10.71 -1.87
N GLN A 143 9.49 9.48 -1.95
CA GLN A 143 9.51 8.56 -0.80
C GLN A 143 10.91 8.05 -0.48
N THR A 144 11.67 7.64 -1.50
CA THR A 144 13.07 7.23 -1.32
C THR A 144 13.94 8.36 -0.76
N GLY A 145 13.71 9.60 -1.20
CA GLY A 145 14.41 10.78 -0.68
C GLY A 145 14.08 11.04 0.80
N ARG A 146 12.82 10.90 1.19
CA ARG A 146 12.39 11.02 2.59
C ARG A 146 13.01 9.93 3.47
N GLU A 147 12.97 8.68 3.02
CA GLU A 147 13.56 7.54 3.74
C GLU A 147 15.07 7.73 3.94
N LEU A 148 15.79 8.15 2.90
CA LEU A 148 17.21 8.49 3.01
C LEU A 148 17.45 9.62 4.02
N GLY A 149 16.59 10.64 4.04
CA GLY A 149 16.65 11.72 5.03
C GLY A 149 16.47 11.22 6.47
N LEU A 150 15.52 10.30 6.69
CA LEU A 150 15.28 9.66 7.99
C LEU A 150 16.48 8.82 8.44
N ILE A 151 17.07 8.04 7.54
CA ILE A 151 18.27 7.24 7.81
C ILE A 151 19.44 8.15 8.20
N LYS A 152 19.69 9.22 7.45
CA LYS A 152 20.74 10.20 7.77
C LYS A 152 20.52 10.81 9.16
N LYS A 153 19.30 11.24 9.46
CA LYS A 153 18.95 11.79 10.79
C LYS A 153 19.21 10.79 11.92
N GLU A 154 18.86 9.52 11.71
CA GLU A 154 19.11 8.46 12.70
C GLU A 154 20.60 8.15 12.87
N LEU A 155 21.39 8.17 11.79
CA LEU A 155 22.85 8.00 11.85
C LEU A 155 23.51 9.12 12.66
N GLU A 156 23.15 10.39 12.40
CA GLU A 156 23.69 11.53 13.16
C GLU A 156 23.31 11.45 14.65
N ARG A 157 22.07 11.08 14.96
CA ARG A 157 21.61 10.85 16.35
C ARG A 157 22.44 9.78 17.07
N ARG A 158 22.91 8.75 16.36
CA ARG A 158 23.75 7.67 16.92
C ARG A 158 25.21 8.07 17.08
N LYS A 159 25.74 8.92 16.20
CA LYS A 159 27.13 9.45 16.31
C LYS A 159 27.29 10.42 17.49
N GLY A 160 26.22 11.12 17.87
CA GLY A 160 26.19 12.00 19.04
C GLY A 160 25.93 11.29 20.38
N ARG A 161 25.94 9.96 20.41
CA ARG A 161 25.94 9.13 21.63
C ARG A 161 27.33 8.55 21.83
#